data_AF-A0A371Y743-F1
#
_entry.id   AF-A0A371Y743-F1
#
_cell.length_a   1.000
_cell.length_b   1.000
_cell.length_c   1.000
_cell.angle_alpha   90.00
_cell.angle_beta   90.00
_cell.angle_gamma   90.00
#
_symmetry.space_group_name_H-M   'P 1'
#
loop_
_entity.id
_entity.type
_entity.pdbx_description
1 polymer ?
#
loop_
_entity_poly.entity_id
_entity_poly.type
_entity_poly.pdbx_seq_one_letter_code
_entity_poly.pdbx_strand_id
1 'polypeptide(L)'
;MRSVRFTVLAPAVALTALAGGALAFAPQGAADAPRAATSRTGGSTRGDAGTAQWERELKAALPTLGHRNWIVVADSAYPQQSSPGVKTIVTGAHQVDVVKDVTALLDRQAHVKAHVQVDKELAFVPEKSAPGITAYRKDLDKALAGQETVPVLHNDLIAKLDAAGEKFNVIVLKTDLTLPYTSVFFELDAKYWDADREADLRERMEQGR
;
A
#
# COMPACT_ATOMS: atom_id res chain seq x y z
N MET A 1 -35.12 -20.93 -39.13
CA MET A 1 -36.34 -20.45 -38.44
C MET A 1 -35.96 -19.94 -37.06
N ARG A 2 -36.37 -18.70 -36.77
CA ARG A 2 -36.52 -18.02 -35.47
C ARG A 2 -35.29 -17.79 -34.59
N SER A 3 -34.72 -16.60 -34.78
CA SER A 3 -34.14 -15.76 -33.72
C SER A 3 -35.12 -15.57 -32.58
N VAL A 4 -34.64 -15.64 -31.34
CA VAL A 4 -35.36 -15.12 -30.16
C VAL A 4 -34.45 -14.09 -29.49
N ARG A 5 -34.83 -12.82 -29.64
CA ARG A 5 -34.27 -11.70 -28.90
C ARG A 5 -34.93 -11.68 -27.52
N PHE A 6 -34.13 -11.77 -26.46
CA PHE A 6 -34.56 -11.39 -25.11
C PHE A 6 -34.10 -9.95 -24.84
N THR A 7 -35.03 -9.03 -25.08
CA THR A 7 -35.03 -7.71 -24.43
C THR A 7 -35.91 -7.87 -23.19
N VAL A 8 -35.52 -7.32 -22.04
CA VAL A 8 -36.43 -6.56 -21.14
C VAL A 8 -35.69 -6.05 -19.89
N LEU A 9 -35.88 -4.74 -19.70
CA LEU A 9 -35.89 -3.91 -18.49
C LEU A 9 -34.66 -3.83 -17.58
N ALA A 10 -33.97 -2.69 -17.70
CA ALA A 10 -33.37 -1.98 -16.59
C ALA A 10 -34.47 -1.37 -15.68
N PRO A 11 -34.36 -1.40 -14.35
CA PRO A 11 -35.19 -0.60 -13.47
C PRO A 11 -34.63 0.83 -13.32
N ALA A 12 -35.59 1.75 -13.23
CA ALA A 12 -35.43 3.19 -13.28
C ALA A 12 -34.69 3.79 -12.08
N VAL A 13 -33.90 4.83 -12.39
CA VAL A 13 -33.27 5.77 -11.44
C VAL A 13 -34.37 6.64 -10.82
N ALA A 14 -34.51 6.57 -9.49
CA ALA A 14 -35.32 7.53 -8.73
C ALA A 14 -34.43 8.71 -8.33
N LEU A 15 -34.62 9.83 -9.03
CA LEU A 15 -34.07 11.14 -8.71
C LEU A 15 -34.97 11.77 -7.63
N THR A 16 -34.44 12.05 -6.45
CA THR A 16 -35.12 12.91 -5.47
C THR A 16 -34.17 14.05 -5.12
N ALA A 17 -34.53 15.24 -5.57
CA ALA A 17 -33.89 16.49 -5.27
C ALA A 17 -34.83 17.36 -4.43
N LEU A 18 -34.22 18.28 -3.68
CA LEU A 18 -34.75 19.53 -3.10
C LEU A 18 -35.38 19.48 -1.71
N ALA A 19 -34.60 19.96 -0.74
CA ALA A 19 -34.86 21.13 0.11
C ALA A 19 -33.70 21.18 1.12
N GLY A 20 -33.03 22.27 1.45
CA GLY A 20 -33.33 23.69 1.44
C GLY A 20 -32.57 24.28 2.65
N GLY A 21 -32.07 25.52 2.55
CA GLY A 21 -31.57 26.25 3.73
C GLY A 21 -30.14 26.74 3.61
N ALA A 22 -29.92 27.75 2.77
CA ALA A 22 -28.85 28.70 2.95
C ALA A 22 -29.28 29.71 4.04
N LEU A 23 -28.49 29.84 5.11
CA LEU A 23 -28.52 31.01 5.98
C LEU A 23 -27.08 31.46 6.20
N ALA A 24 -26.72 32.50 5.45
CA ALA A 24 -25.56 33.33 5.70
C ALA A 24 -25.85 34.22 6.92
N PHE A 25 -24.93 34.26 7.88
CA PHE A 25 -24.85 35.35 8.84
C PHE A 25 -23.39 35.65 9.13
N ALA A 26 -23.00 36.89 8.86
CA ALA A 26 -21.72 37.52 9.20
C ALA A 26 -22.04 38.91 9.80
N PRO A 27 -21.07 39.68 10.30
CA PRO A 27 -20.53 39.60 11.66
C PRO A 27 -20.63 40.94 12.43
N GLN A 28 -20.44 40.91 13.75
CA GLN A 28 -20.14 42.05 14.65
C GLN A 28 -19.29 41.46 15.80
N GLY A 29 -18.21 42.04 16.34
CA GLY A 29 -17.55 43.33 16.23
C GLY A 29 -16.90 43.64 17.60
N ALA A 30 -15.64 44.12 17.60
CA ALA A 30 -14.88 44.74 18.73
C ALA A 30 -14.42 43.84 19.91
N ALA A 31 -13.32 44.07 20.63
CA ALA A 31 -12.08 44.83 20.50
C ALA A 31 -11.17 44.45 21.71
N ASP A 32 -9.88 44.75 21.57
CA ASP A 32 -8.85 44.97 22.60
C ASP A 32 -8.05 43.83 23.26
N ALA A 33 -6.73 44.02 23.19
CA ALA A 33 -5.61 43.16 23.53
C ALA A 33 -5.14 43.31 25.00
N PRO A 34 -4.09 42.58 25.44
CA PRO A 34 -2.74 43.10 25.22
C PRO A 34 -1.67 42.06 24.82
N ARG A 35 -0.62 42.62 24.21
CA ARG A 35 0.67 42.02 23.82
C ARG A 35 1.36 41.25 24.96
N ALA A 36 1.88 40.07 24.64
CA ALA A 36 3.05 39.51 25.32
C ALA A 36 3.95 38.72 24.34
N ALA A 37 5.22 39.14 24.32
CA ALA A 37 6.43 38.38 24.04
C ALA A 37 6.52 37.49 22.78
N THR A 38 7.30 38.00 21.83
CA THR A 38 7.98 37.24 20.78
C THR A 38 8.97 36.24 21.39
N SER A 39 8.76 34.95 21.19
CA SER A 39 9.83 33.95 21.20
C SER A 39 9.69 33.06 19.97
N ARG A 40 10.71 33.19 19.11
CA ARG A 40 10.94 32.37 17.92
C ARG A 40 11.17 30.91 18.31
N THR A 41 10.91 30.06 17.31
CA THR A 41 11.43 28.70 17.13
C THR A 41 10.53 27.58 17.65
N GLY A 42 9.56 27.21 16.81
CA GLY A 42 8.97 25.88 16.77
C GLY A 42 8.91 25.45 15.31
N GLY A 43 9.96 24.78 14.83
CA GLY A 43 9.98 24.21 13.49
C GLY A 43 8.81 23.26 13.31
N SER A 44 8.05 23.47 12.23
CA SER A 44 6.92 22.64 11.83
C SER A 44 7.40 21.20 11.52
N THR A 45 7.35 20.31 12.51
CA THR A 45 7.43 18.85 12.34
C THR A 45 6.14 18.35 11.68
N ARG A 46 5.92 18.70 10.41
CA ARG A 46 4.80 18.17 9.62
C ARG A 46 5.16 16.84 8.93
N GLY A 47 6.45 16.49 8.90
CA GLY A 47 6.95 15.21 8.36
C GLY A 47 7.00 14.06 9.38
N ASP A 48 7.22 14.35 10.67
CA ASP A 48 7.44 13.30 11.70
C ASP A 48 6.15 12.68 12.27
N ALA A 49 5.04 13.41 12.24
CA ALA A 49 3.77 12.92 12.75
C ALA A 49 3.12 11.88 11.83
N GLY A 50 3.30 12.04 10.51
CA GLY A 50 2.81 11.13 9.47
C GLY A 50 3.60 9.82 9.45
N THR A 51 4.95 9.90 9.44
CA THR A 51 5.84 8.74 9.52
C THR A 51 5.52 7.86 10.72
N ALA A 52 5.36 8.48 11.90
CA ALA A 52 5.08 7.73 13.11
C ALA A 52 3.67 7.10 13.13
N GLN A 53 2.69 7.66 12.42
CA GLN A 53 1.31 7.15 12.46
C GLN A 53 1.13 5.89 11.63
N TRP A 54 1.55 5.90 10.36
CA TRP A 54 1.38 4.73 9.50
C TRP A 54 2.17 3.53 10.05
N GLU A 55 3.34 3.78 10.63
CA GLU A 55 4.18 2.74 11.22
C GLU A 55 3.51 2.11 12.45
N ARG A 56 2.85 2.91 13.30
CA ARG A 56 2.06 2.40 14.44
C ARG A 56 0.89 1.53 13.97
N GLU A 57 0.18 1.97 12.93
CA GLU A 57 -0.93 1.20 12.37
C GLU A 57 -0.45 -0.12 11.76
N LEU A 58 0.68 -0.11 11.05
CA LEU A 58 1.29 -1.32 10.53
C LEU A 58 1.71 -2.26 11.66
N LYS A 59 2.42 -1.75 12.68
CA LYS A 59 2.83 -2.53 13.86
C LYS A 59 1.65 -3.19 14.57
N ALA A 60 0.53 -2.50 14.68
CA ALA A 60 -0.68 -3.05 15.27
C ALA A 60 -1.32 -4.15 14.41
N ALA A 61 -1.18 -4.07 13.09
CA ALA A 61 -1.70 -5.07 12.16
C ALA A 61 -0.78 -6.30 12.00
N LEU A 62 0.55 -6.15 12.10
CA LEU A 62 1.50 -7.24 11.85
C LEU A 62 1.21 -8.57 12.58
N PRO A 63 0.76 -8.59 13.86
CA PRO A 63 0.41 -9.83 14.55
C PRO A 63 -0.77 -10.58 13.94
N THR A 64 -1.65 -9.90 13.19
CA THR A 64 -2.82 -10.52 12.55
C THR A 64 -2.53 -10.95 11.11
N LEU A 65 -1.43 -10.48 10.52
CA LEU A 65 -0.98 -10.88 9.20
C LEU A 65 -0.15 -12.17 9.27
N GLY A 66 -0.48 -13.12 8.41
CA GLY A 66 0.20 -14.40 8.28
C GLY A 66 0.47 -14.75 6.82
N HIS A 67 0.66 -16.05 6.54
CA HIS A 67 0.87 -16.52 5.17
C HIS A 67 -0.28 -16.08 4.25
N ARG A 68 0.05 -15.64 3.02
CA ARG A 68 -0.85 -15.10 1.97
C ARG A 68 -1.40 -13.70 2.20
N ASN A 69 -1.08 -13.04 3.30
CA ASN A 69 -1.30 -11.61 3.42
C ASN A 69 -0.25 -10.85 2.60
N TRP A 70 -0.60 -9.63 2.20
CA TRP A 70 0.30 -8.77 1.42
C TRP A 70 0.46 -7.41 2.10
N ILE A 71 1.67 -6.88 2.01
CA ILE A 71 1.94 -5.46 2.27
C ILE A 71 2.48 -4.87 0.97
N VAL A 72 1.96 -3.72 0.56
CA VAL A 72 2.40 -3.04 -0.66
C VAL A 72 2.81 -1.63 -0.31
N VAL A 73 4.02 -1.24 -0.67
CA VAL A 73 4.47 0.15 -0.60
C VAL A 73 4.34 0.73 -2.00
N ALA A 74 3.32 1.56 -2.20
CA ALA A 74 2.92 2.01 -3.51
C ALA A 74 3.18 3.51 -3.71
N ASP A 75 3.33 3.90 -4.97
CA ASP A 75 3.36 5.30 -5.37
C ASP A 75 1.98 5.98 -5.20
N SER A 76 1.98 7.29 -5.36
CA SER A 76 0.78 8.12 -5.18
C SER A 76 -0.34 7.83 -6.18
N ALA A 77 -0.01 7.31 -7.38
CA ALA A 77 -0.97 7.01 -8.45
C ALA A 77 -1.63 5.63 -8.31
N TYR A 78 -1.17 4.79 -7.38
CA TYR A 78 -1.78 3.48 -7.13
C TYR A 78 -3.27 3.60 -6.77
N PRO A 79 -4.17 2.84 -7.43
CA PRO A 79 -5.60 3.01 -7.26
C PRO A 79 -6.07 2.57 -5.86
N GLN A 80 -7.10 3.24 -5.35
CA GLN A 80 -7.81 2.74 -4.17
C GLN A 80 -8.67 1.55 -4.58
N GLN A 81 -8.36 0.36 -4.05
CA GLN A 81 -9.14 -0.83 -4.31
C GLN A 81 -10.43 -0.84 -3.48
N SER A 82 -11.53 -1.33 -4.09
CA SER A 82 -12.84 -1.40 -3.43
C SER A 82 -13.05 -2.69 -2.61
N SER A 83 -12.10 -3.62 -2.63
CA SER A 83 -12.22 -4.87 -1.89
C SER A 83 -12.18 -4.59 -0.37
N PRO A 84 -13.09 -5.20 0.43
CA PRO A 84 -13.10 -5.04 1.88
C PRO A 84 -11.85 -5.59 2.58
N GLY A 85 -11.10 -6.49 1.93
CA GLY A 85 -9.83 -7.01 2.44
C GLY A 85 -8.67 -6.02 2.29
N VAL A 86 -8.84 -4.90 1.58
CA VAL A 86 -7.75 -3.99 1.26
C VAL A 86 -7.80 -2.77 2.17
N LYS A 87 -6.80 -2.61 3.03
CA LYS A 87 -6.62 -1.42 3.86
C LYS A 87 -5.59 -0.51 3.22
N THR A 88 -5.99 0.69 2.83
CA THR A 88 -5.06 1.73 2.35
C THR A 88 -4.71 2.71 3.46
N ILE A 89 -3.42 2.97 3.67
CA ILE A 89 -2.88 3.94 4.62
C ILE A 89 -2.00 4.92 3.85
N VAL A 90 -2.26 6.22 3.97
CA VAL A 90 -1.42 7.25 3.37
C VAL A 90 -0.28 7.56 4.34
N THR A 91 0.97 7.38 3.91
CA THR A 91 2.14 7.55 4.78
C THR A 91 2.60 9.00 4.87
N GLY A 92 2.51 9.74 3.75
CA GLY A 92 3.11 11.07 3.60
C GLY A 92 4.64 11.06 3.68
N ALA A 93 5.26 9.89 3.51
CA ALA A 93 6.69 9.68 3.62
C ALA A 93 7.28 9.19 2.30
N HIS A 94 8.59 9.41 2.14
CA HIS A 94 9.33 8.98 0.96
C HIS A 94 9.36 7.46 0.84
N GLN A 95 9.16 6.97 -0.38
CA GLN A 95 8.97 5.56 -0.64
C GLN A 95 10.13 4.66 -0.20
N VAL A 96 11.37 5.08 -0.44
CA VAL A 96 12.56 4.30 -0.06
C VAL A 96 12.66 4.14 1.46
N ASP A 97 12.28 5.15 2.22
CA ASP A 97 12.32 5.09 3.68
C ASP A 97 11.23 4.16 4.22
N VAL A 98 10.02 4.25 3.66
CA VAL A 98 8.92 3.32 3.99
C VAL A 98 9.29 1.87 3.67
N VAL A 99 9.95 1.61 2.54
CA VAL A 99 10.42 0.26 2.17
C VAL A 99 11.43 -0.28 3.19
N LYS A 100 12.38 0.54 3.64
CA LYS A 100 13.35 0.15 4.68
C LYS A 100 12.66 -0.15 6.00
N ASP A 101 11.76 0.72 6.43
CA ASP A 101 11.05 0.58 7.70
C ASP A 101 10.16 -0.67 7.69
N VAL A 102 9.41 -0.91 6.60
CA VAL A 102 8.60 -2.12 6.43
C VAL A 102 9.47 -3.38 6.48
N THR A 103 10.58 -3.40 5.76
CA THR A 103 11.53 -4.53 5.77
C THR A 103 12.05 -4.79 7.19
N ALA A 104 12.50 -3.75 7.89
CA ALA A 104 13.01 -3.85 9.25
C ALA A 104 11.94 -4.31 10.26
N LEU A 105 10.67 -3.96 10.05
CA LEU A 105 9.56 -4.43 10.87
C LEU A 105 9.22 -5.90 10.63
N LEU A 106 9.28 -6.34 9.37
CA LEU A 106 9.04 -7.73 8.98
C LEU A 106 10.15 -8.66 9.45
N ASP A 107 11.41 -8.23 9.38
CA ASP A 107 12.57 -9.02 9.85
C ASP A 107 12.48 -9.36 11.35
N ARG A 108 11.87 -8.46 12.15
CA ARG A 108 11.63 -8.65 13.58
C ARG A 108 10.51 -9.63 13.90
N GLN A 109 9.66 -9.98 12.94
CA GLN A 109 8.59 -10.95 13.15
C GLN A 109 9.13 -12.37 13.19
N ALA A 110 8.58 -13.18 14.09
CA ALA A 110 8.94 -14.59 14.22
C ALA A 110 8.09 -15.49 13.30
N HIS A 111 6.87 -15.07 12.99
CA HIS A 111 5.88 -15.90 12.28
C HIS A 111 5.86 -15.69 10.76
N VAL A 112 6.26 -14.51 10.28
CA VAL A 112 6.23 -14.17 8.85
C VAL A 112 7.59 -13.83 8.27
N LYS A 113 7.81 -14.23 7.02
CA LYS A 113 8.89 -13.79 6.15
C LYS A 113 8.26 -13.14 4.92
N ALA A 114 8.89 -12.11 4.38
CA ALA A 114 8.42 -11.47 3.16
C ALA A 114 9.19 -11.97 1.93
N HIS A 115 8.46 -12.29 0.87
CA HIS A 115 9.00 -12.45 -0.47
C HIS A 115 8.81 -11.14 -1.21
N VAL A 116 9.93 -10.44 -1.48
CA VAL A 116 9.91 -9.11 -2.07
C VAL A 116 9.78 -9.22 -3.58
N GLN A 117 8.73 -8.62 -4.14
CA GLN A 117 8.46 -8.55 -5.56
C GLN A 117 8.46 -7.08 -6.00
N VAL A 118 9.08 -6.79 -7.14
CA VAL A 118 9.17 -5.45 -7.72
C VAL A 118 8.69 -5.46 -9.17
N ASP A 119 8.18 -4.32 -9.65
CA ASP A 119 7.79 -4.18 -11.05
C ASP A 119 9.00 -4.38 -11.97
N LYS A 120 8.90 -5.33 -12.91
CA LYS A 120 9.95 -5.63 -13.90
C LYS A 120 10.18 -4.45 -14.83
N GLU A 121 9.13 -3.70 -15.14
CA GLU A 121 9.12 -2.50 -15.96
C GLU A 121 10.04 -1.42 -15.40
N LEU A 122 10.23 -1.36 -14.07
CA LEU A 122 11.09 -0.40 -13.40
C LEU A 122 12.49 -0.38 -14.03
N ALA A 123 13.05 -1.52 -14.40
CA ALA A 123 14.39 -1.62 -14.98
C ALA A 123 14.50 -0.97 -16.38
N PHE A 124 13.38 -0.80 -17.08
CA PHE A 124 13.34 -0.35 -18.49
C PHE A 124 12.92 1.11 -18.67
N VAL A 125 12.39 1.76 -17.64
CA VAL A 125 11.97 3.18 -17.73
C VAL A 125 13.19 4.09 -17.95
N PRO A 126 13.28 4.84 -19.05
CA PRO A 126 14.45 5.70 -19.25
C PRO A 126 14.33 6.99 -18.42
N GLU A 127 15.46 7.55 -17.97
CA GLU A 127 15.52 8.80 -17.20
C GLU A 127 14.80 9.97 -17.89
N LYS A 128 14.86 10.02 -19.23
CA LYS A 128 14.18 11.04 -20.04
C LYS A 128 12.65 11.01 -19.90
N SER A 129 12.07 9.85 -19.57
CA SER A 129 10.63 9.65 -19.45
C SER A 129 10.16 9.81 -18.00
N ALA A 130 11.05 9.59 -17.03
CA ALA A 130 10.79 9.76 -15.62
C ALA A 130 12.05 10.29 -14.91
N PRO A 131 12.22 11.63 -14.82
CA PRO A 131 13.37 12.23 -14.15
C PRO A 131 13.45 11.80 -12.68
N GLY A 132 14.63 11.36 -12.24
CA GLY A 132 14.88 10.83 -10.89
C GLY A 132 14.80 9.31 -10.78
N ILE A 133 14.32 8.59 -11.81
CA ILE A 133 14.15 7.13 -11.75
C ILE A 133 15.47 6.37 -11.59
N THR A 134 16.57 6.87 -12.17
CA THR A 134 17.88 6.22 -12.06
C THR A 134 18.46 6.34 -10.66
N ALA A 135 18.25 7.47 -9.98
CA ALA A 135 18.63 7.64 -8.59
C ALA A 135 17.75 6.74 -7.70
N TYR A 136 16.44 6.74 -7.93
CA TYR A 136 15.49 5.90 -7.20
C TYR A 136 15.86 4.42 -7.26
N ARG A 137 16.17 3.86 -8.43
CA ARG A 137 16.62 2.45 -8.55
C ARG A 137 17.81 2.14 -7.64
N LYS A 138 18.84 2.99 -7.68
CA LYS A 138 20.04 2.80 -6.86
C LYS A 138 19.72 2.85 -5.37
N ASP A 139 18.79 3.71 -4.97
CA ASP A 139 18.42 3.84 -3.56
C ASP A 139 17.48 2.71 -3.11
N LEU A 140 16.63 2.21 -4.00
CA LEU A 140 15.82 1.01 -3.79
C LEU A 140 16.69 -0.25 -3.66
N ASP A 141 17.67 -0.43 -4.55
CA ASP A 141 18.62 -1.56 -4.51
C ASP A 141 19.39 -1.58 -3.18
N LYS A 142 19.77 -0.40 -2.66
CA LYS A 142 20.41 -0.28 -1.34
C LYS A 142 19.43 -0.57 -0.21
N ALA A 143 18.18 -0.13 -0.31
CA ALA A 143 17.15 -0.36 0.69
C ALA A 143 16.79 -1.84 0.84
N LEU A 144 16.81 -2.57 -0.28
CA LEU A 144 16.52 -3.99 -0.35
C LEU A 144 17.78 -4.87 -0.33
N ALA A 145 18.95 -4.29 -0.02
CA ALA A 145 20.20 -5.02 0.01
C ALA A 145 20.13 -6.19 1.01
N GLY A 146 20.35 -7.42 0.52
CA GLY A 146 20.27 -8.65 1.31
C GLY A 146 18.89 -9.33 1.31
N GLN A 147 17.88 -8.71 0.69
CA GLN A 147 16.60 -9.37 0.39
C GLN A 147 16.65 -9.98 -1.01
N GLU A 148 16.01 -11.13 -1.20
CA GLU A 148 15.79 -11.68 -2.53
C GLU A 148 14.62 -10.94 -3.18
N THR A 149 14.91 -10.18 -4.25
CA THR A 149 13.91 -9.42 -5.00
C THR A 149 13.57 -10.10 -6.30
N VAL A 150 12.30 -10.40 -6.52
CA VAL A 150 11.83 -11.04 -7.76
C VAL A 150 11.18 -9.99 -8.67
N PRO A 151 11.71 -9.74 -9.88
CA PRO A 151 11.07 -8.86 -10.84
C PRO A 151 9.87 -9.56 -11.50
N VAL A 152 8.69 -8.99 -11.37
CA VAL A 152 7.42 -9.51 -11.91
C VAL A 152 6.74 -8.42 -12.74
N LEU A 153 6.01 -8.79 -13.80
CA LEU A 153 5.27 -7.80 -14.60
C LEU A 153 4.19 -7.12 -13.75
N HIS A 154 4.01 -5.83 -13.95
CA HIS A 154 3.04 -5.03 -13.21
C HIS A 154 1.64 -5.65 -13.21
N ASN A 155 1.15 -6.06 -14.40
CA ASN A 155 -0.18 -6.65 -14.54
C ASN A 155 -0.32 -7.97 -13.76
N ASP A 156 0.74 -8.78 -13.69
CA ASP A 156 0.72 -10.04 -12.95
C ASP A 156 0.69 -9.78 -11.44
N LEU A 157 1.39 -8.75 -10.96
CA LEU A 157 1.35 -8.33 -9.55
C LEU A 157 -0.04 -7.85 -9.16
N ILE A 158 -0.68 -7.03 -9.99
CA ILE A 158 -2.06 -6.59 -9.73
C ILE A 158 -3.03 -7.77 -9.73
N ALA A 159 -2.92 -8.69 -10.70
CA ALA A 159 -3.78 -9.88 -10.75
C ALA A 159 -3.61 -10.78 -9.51
N LYS A 160 -2.38 -10.96 -9.02
CA LYS A 160 -2.11 -11.67 -7.76
C LYS A 160 -2.75 -10.96 -6.57
N LEU A 161 -2.63 -9.63 -6.52
CA LEU A 161 -3.22 -8.82 -5.46
C LEU A 161 -4.74 -8.88 -5.44
N ASP A 162 -5.39 -8.80 -6.60
CA ASP A 162 -6.83 -8.87 -6.71
C ASP A 162 -7.33 -10.24 -6.21
N ALA A 163 -6.68 -11.32 -6.65
CA ALA A 163 -6.99 -12.67 -6.18
C ALA A 163 -6.73 -12.87 -4.67
N ALA A 164 -5.69 -12.24 -4.12
CA ALA A 164 -5.41 -12.27 -2.68
C ALA A 164 -6.44 -11.46 -1.90
N GLY A 165 -6.76 -10.25 -2.37
CA GLY A 165 -7.68 -9.30 -1.75
C GLY A 165 -9.13 -9.76 -1.69
N GLU A 166 -9.53 -10.77 -2.47
CA GLU A 166 -10.83 -11.43 -2.34
C GLU A 166 -10.99 -12.22 -1.03
N LYS A 167 -9.88 -12.78 -0.51
CA LYS A 167 -9.92 -13.79 0.56
C LYS A 167 -9.05 -13.44 1.77
N PHE A 168 -8.08 -12.54 1.59
CA PHE A 168 -7.08 -12.19 2.58
C PHE A 168 -6.91 -10.67 2.63
N ASN A 169 -6.26 -10.22 3.71
CA ASN A 169 -5.99 -8.81 3.89
C ASN A 169 -4.75 -8.38 3.13
N VAL A 170 -4.86 -7.23 2.46
CA VAL A 170 -3.77 -6.51 1.79
C VAL A 170 -3.65 -5.14 2.44
N ILE A 171 -2.46 -4.78 2.91
CA ILE A 171 -2.18 -3.43 3.41
C ILE A 171 -1.43 -2.66 2.34
N VAL A 172 -2.02 -1.57 1.85
CA VAL A 172 -1.41 -0.67 0.88
C VAL A 172 -0.94 0.59 1.60
N LEU A 173 0.36 0.83 1.62
CA LEU A 173 1.02 2.02 2.13
C LEU A 173 1.29 2.96 0.96
N LYS A 174 0.46 4.00 0.82
CA LYS A 174 0.61 4.99 -0.26
C LYS A 174 1.58 6.09 0.14
N THR A 175 2.62 6.26 -0.67
CA THR A 175 3.68 7.23 -0.49
C THR A 175 3.42 8.51 -1.30
N ASP A 176 4.29 9.51 -1.14
CA ASP A 176 4.25 10.75 -1.91
C ASP A 176 4.93 10.65 -3.29
N LEU A 177 5.52 9.49 -3.62
CA LEU A 177 6.28 9.34 -4.86
C LEU A 177 5.37 9.38 -6.09
N THR A 178 5.86 10.02 -7.16
CA THR A 178 5.15 10.23 -8.43
C THR A 178 5.91 9.62 -9.61
N LEU A 179 6.71 8.58 -9.34
CA LEU A 179 7.47 7.85 -10.35
C LEU A 179 6.77 6.54 -10.72
N PRO A 180 6.76 6.15 -12.01
CA PRO A 180 6.06 4.95 -12.47
C PRO A 180 6.78 3.67 -12.08
N TYR A 181 6.01 2.59 -11.86
CA TYR A 181 6.52 1.24 -11.57
C TYR A 181 7.47 1.20 -10.36
N THR A 182 7.23 2.06 -9.38
CA THR A 182 8.08 2.15 -8.20
C THR A 182 7.53 1.33 -7.03
N SER A 183 6.32 0.78 -7.17
CA SER A 183 5.64 0.00 -6.15
C SER A 183 6.42 -1.27 -5.78
N VAL A 184 6.48 -1.56 -4.48
CA VAL A 184 7.17 -2.73 -3.92
C VAL A 184 6.16 -3.59 -3.18
N PHE A 185 6.17 -4.88 -3.48
CA PHE A 185 5.18 -5.84 -3.00
C PHE A 185 5.85 -6.84 -2.06
N PHE A 186 5.26 -7.03 -0.89
CA PHE A 186 5.72 -7.97 0.13
C PHE A 186 4.65 -9.03 0.31
N GLU A 187 4.86 -10.18 -0.31
CA GLU A 187 4.03 -11.37 -0.09
C GLU A 187 4.49 -12.08 1.18
N LEU A 188 3.59 -12.26 2.14
CA LEU A 188 3.94 -12.83 3.43
C LEU A 188 3.80 -14.35 3.41
N ASP A 189 4.80 -15.03 3.95
CA ASP A 189 4.90 -16.48 4.05
C ASP A 189 5.31 -16.90 5.47
N ALA A 190 5.12 -18.18 5.81
CA ALA A 190 5.46 -18.70 7.13
C ALA A 190 6.98 -18.80 7.32
N LYS A 191 7.54 -18.00 8.24
CA LYS A 191 9.00 -17.95 8.46
C LYS A 191 9.58 -19.26 8.99
N TYR A 192 8.82 -20.00 9.78
CA TYR A 192 9.27 -21.22 10.44
C TYR A 192 9.07 -22.49 9.58
N TRP A 193 8.41 -22.37 8.43
CA TRP A 193 8.05 -23.49 7.57
C TRP A 193 8.27 -23.11 6.10
N ASP A 194 9.44 -23.48 5.57
CA ASP A 194 9.85 -23.18 4.20
C ASP A 194 9.40 -24.25 3.21
N ALA A 195 9.60 -23.98 1.92
CA ALA A 195 9.22 -24.86 0.82
C ALA A 195 9.93 -26.22 0.87
N ASP A 196 11.17 -26.28 1.36
CA ASP A 196 11.95 -27.53 1.46
C ASP A 196 11.37 -28.44 2.56
N ARG A 197 11.03 -27.88 3.73
CA ARG A 197 10.35 -28.62 4.81
C ARG A 197 8.98 -29.11 4.38
N GLU A 198 8.24 -28.28 3.64
CA GLU A 198 6.95 -28.68 3.09
C GLU A 198 7.12 -29.84 2.08
N ALA A 199 8.11 -29.77 1.19
CA ALA A 199 8.38 -30.82 0.22
C ALA A 199 8.75 -32.16 0.89
N ASP A 200 9.67 -32.14 1.87
CA ASP A 200 10.05 -33.33 2.65
C ASP A 200 8.83 -33.93 3.39
N LEU A 201 7.96 -33.09 3.97
CA LEU A 201 6.72 -33.56 4.58
C LEU A 201 5.81 -34.27 3.55
N ARG A 202 5.62 -33.68 2.37
CA ARG A 202 4.78 -34.27 1.31
C ARG A 202 5.32 -35.62 0.85
N GLU A 203 6.63 -35.74 0.64
CA GLU A 203 7.27 -37.00 0.28
C GLU A 203 7.07 -38.07 1.37
N ARG A 204 7.27 -37.71 2.65
CA ARG A 204 7.01 -38.64 3.77
C ARG A 204 5.55 -39.09 3.86
N MET A 205 4.60 -38.21 3.57
CA MET A 205 3.17 -38.54 3.55
C MET A 205 2.81 -39.53 2.42
N GLU A 206 3.51 -39.46 1.29
CA GLU A 206 3.33 -40.40 0.18
C GLU A 206 3.95 -41.77 0.48
N GLN A 207 5.12 -41.79 1.13
CA GLN A 207 5.82 -43.02 1.52
C GLN A 207 5.19 -43.73 2.72
N GLY A 208 4.44 -43.03 3.57
CA GLY A 208 3.75 -43.57 4.74
C GLY A 208 2.38 -44.19 4.45
N ARG A 209 2.04 -44.42 3.18
CA ARG A 209 0.79 -45.07 2.73
C ARG A 209 0.96 -46.54 2.43
#